data_AF-A0A1G2IUQ7-F1
#
_entry.id   AF-A0A1G2IUQ7-F1
#
_cell.length_a   1.000
_cell.length_b   1.000
_cell.length_c   1.000
_cell.angle_alpha   90.00
_cell.angle_beta   90.00
_cell.angle_gamma   90.00
#
_symmetry.space_group_name_H-M   'P 1'
#
loop_
_entity.id
_entity.type
_entity.pdbx_description
1 polymer ?
#
loop_
_entity_poly.entity_id
_entity_poly.type
_entity_poly.pdbx_seq_one_letter_code
_entity_poly.pdbx_strand_id
1 'polypeptide(L)'
;MNKKAFILILLGVLTLPNLAFAQVTIQSMVNAAVMTTLYIASGIIVILWIVTGLLFLTAQGAPDKVTQGRKALMASVAGTLLIIVATSAIYLVGSAFGL
;
A
#
# COMPACT_ATOMS: atom_id res chain seq x y z
N MET A 1 -13.44 -23.61 -47.43
CA MET A 1 -12.46 -23.17 -46.40
C MET A 1 -11.58 -24.34 -46.00
N ASN A 2 -10.26 -24.13 -45.91
CA ASN A 2 -9.35 -25.16 -45.45
C ASN A 2 -9.60 -25.42 -43.95
N LYS A 3 -9.98 -26.65 -43.58
CA LYS A 3 -10.39 -27.00 -42.21
C LYS A 3 -9.34 -26.61 -41.16
N LYS A 4 -8.05 -26.61 -41.54
CA LYS A 4 -6.93 -26.18 -40.70
C LYS A 4 -6.96 -24.68 -40.38
N ALA A 5 -7.30 -23.84 -41.37
CA ALA A 5 -7.41 -22.40 -41.17
C ALA A 5 -8.57 -22.04 -40.25
N PHE A 6 -9.69 -22.76 -40.36
CA PHE A 6 -10.84 -22.58 -39.47
C PHE A 6 -10.51 -22.95 -38.02
N ILE A 7 -9.79 -24.04 -37.79
CA ILE A 7 -9.37 -24.49 -36.45
C ILE A 7 -8.39 -23.48 -35.81
N LEU A 8 -7.45 -22.93 -36.58
CA LEU A 8 -6.50 -21.93 -36.08
C LEU A 8 -7.19 -20.63 -35.66
N ILE A 9 -8.18 -20.16 -36.43
CA ILE A 9 -8.97 -18.98 -36.08
C ILE A 9 -9.77 -19.23 -34.80
N LEU A 10 -10.39 -20.41 -34.67
CA LEU A 10 -11.16 -20.78 -33.48
C LEU A 10 -10.29 -20.85 -32.22
N LEU A 11 -9.08 -21.42 -32.32
CA LEU A 11 -8.09 -21.43 -31.23
C LEU A 11 -7.63 -20.03 -30.86
N GLY A 12 -7.42 -19.15 -31.84
CA GLY A 12 -7.09 -17.73 -31.60
C GLY A 12 -8.19 -17.01 -30.82
N VAL A 13 -9.45 -17.17 -31.23
CA VAL A 13 -10.62 -16.56 -30.56
C VAL A 13 -10.80 -17.07 -29.13
N LEU A 14 -10.50 -18.35 -28.87
CA LEU A 14 -10.62 -18.94 -27.54
C LEU A 14 -9.47 -18.56 -26.60
N THR A 15 -8.29 -18.22 -27.14
CA THR A 15 -7.11 -17.85 -26.34
C THR A 15 -6.98 -16.34 -26.10
N LEU A 16 -7.60 -15.51 -26.95
CA LEU A 16 -7.64 -14.05 -26.81
C LEU A 16 -8.19 -13.54 -25.47
N PRO A 17 -9.32 -14.05 -24.94
CA PRO A 17 -9.82 -13.65 -23.62
C PRO A 17 -8.81 -14.02 -22.53
N ASN A 18 -8.23 -15.21 -22.60
CA ASN A 18 -7.24 -15.64 -21.61
C ASN A 18 -5.99 -14.75 -21.64
N LEU A 19 -5.53 -14.28 -22.80
CA LEU A 19 -4.39 -13.34 -22.86
C LEU A 19 -4.75 -11.94 -22.32
N ALA A 20 -5.98 -11.48 -22.53
CA ALA A 20 -6.45 -10.18 -22.03
C ALA A 20 -6.67 -10.18 -20.50
N PHE A 21 -7.10 -11.31 -19.92
CA PHE A 21 -7.42 -11.43 -18.49
C PHE A 21 -6.32 -12.12 -17.66
N ALA A 22 -5.37 -12.84 -18.27
CA ALA A 22 -4.27 -13.50 -17.55
C ALA A 22 -3.07 -12.59 -17.27
N GLN A 23 -3.16 -11.29 -17.55
CA GLN A 23 -2.09 -10.32 -17.25
C GLN A 23 -2.03 -9.96 -15.75
N VAL A 24 -2.16 -10.95 -14.88
CA VAL A 24 -1.75 -10.83 -13.47
C VAL A 24 -0.30 -11.28 -13.43
N THR A 25 0.61 -10.33 -13.60
CA THR A 25 2.03 -10.58 -13.36
C THR A 25 2.26 -10.68 -11.85
N ILE A 26 3.25 -11.45 -11.42
CA ILE A 26 3.66 -11.49 -10.01
C ILE A 26 3.93 -10.06 -9.50
N GLN A 27 4.48 -9.20 -10.37
CA GLN A 27 4.70 -7.79 -10.06
C GLN A 27 3.42 -7.02 -9.75
N SER A 28 2.33 -7.23 -10.50
CA SER A 28 1.07 -6.53 -10.23
C SER A 28 0.44 -6.98 -8.91
N MET A 29 0.59 -8.25 -8.55
CA MET A 29 0.15 -8.77 -7.25
C MET A 29 0.95 -8.18 -6.08
N VAL A 30 2.29 -8.11 -6.21
CA VAL A 30 3.16 -7.52 -5.20
C VAL A 30 2.85 -6.03 -5.03
N ASN A 31 2.70 -5.29 -6.13
CA ASN A 31 2.35 -3.87 -6.09
C ASN A 31 0.98 -3.64 -5.44
N ALA A 32 -0.02 -4.47 -5.76
CA ALA A 32 -1.33 -4.39 -5.12
C ALA A 32 -1.25 -4.63 -3.61
N ALA A 33 -0.52 -5.66 -3.18
CA ALA A 33 -0.31 -5.96 -1.76
C ALA A 33 0.38 -4.81 -1.02
N VAL A 34 1.46 -4.27 -1.61
CA VAL A 34 2.19 -3.10 -1.09
C VAL A 34 1.25 -1.90 -0.92
N MET A 35 0.46 -1.57 -1.93
CA MET A 35 -0.45 -0.43 -1.89
C MET A 35 -1.53 -0.63 -0.82
N THR A 36 -2.12 -1.83 -0.72
CA THR A 36 -3.08 -2.14 0.34
C THR A 36 -2.47 -1.99 1.73
N THR A 37 -1.25 -2.48 1.95
CA THR A 37 -0.54 -2.32 3.23
C THR A 37 -0.28 -0.85 3.56
N LEU A 38 0.16 -0.04 2.59
CA LEU A 38 0.39 1.39 2.79
C LEU A 38 -0.90 2.16 3.10
N TYR A 39 -2.02 1.80 2.48
CA TYR A 39 -3.32 2.40 2.80
C TYR A 39 -3.77 2.09 4.22
N ILE A 40 -3.63 0.84 4.67
CA ILE A 40 -3.99 0.46 6.04
C ILE A 40 -3.07 1.18 7.05
N ALA A 41 -1.76 1.18 6.79
CA ALA A 41 -0.78 1.83 7.67
C ALA A 41 -1.02 3.35 7.77
N SER A 42 -1.28 4.03 6.65
CA SER A 42 -1.58 5.46 6.65
C SER A 42 -2.88 5.77 7.39
N GLY A 43 -3.92 4.96 7.23
CA GLY A 43 -5.17 5.08 7.99
C GLY A 43 -4.96 5.02 9.51
N ILE A 44 -4.14 4.07 9.99
CA ILE A 44 -3.80 3.95 11.42
C ILE A 44 -3.09 5.20 11.93
N ILE A 45 -2.16 5.74 11.14
CA ILE A 45 -1.40 6.95 11.52
C ILE A 45 -2.31 8.17 11.62
N VAL A 46 -3.26 8.33 10.68
CA VAL A 46 -4.24 9.44 10.76
C VAL A 46 -5.04 9.36 12.06
N ILE A 47 -5.47 8.15 12.46
CA ILE A 47 -6.17 7.96 13.74
C ILE A 47 -5.26 8.34 14.92
N LEU A 48 -3.99 7.93 14.90
CA LEU A 48 -3.01 8.29 15.95
C LEU A 48 -2.83 9.80 16.06
N TRP A 49 -2.78 10.52 14.94
CA TRP A 49 -2.72 11.99 14.93
C TRP A 49 -3.97 12.63 15.53
N ILE A 50 -5.16 12.12 15.20
CA ILE A 50 -6.43 12.60 15.76
C ILE A 50 -6.47 12.37 17.28
N VAL A 51 -6.16 11.14 17.72
CA VAL A 51 -6.15 10.78 19.15
C VAL A 51 -5.15 11.64 19.91
N THR A 52 -3.94 11.84 19.36
CA THR A 52 -2.93 12.71 19.95
C THR A 52 -3.44 14.15 20.08
N GLY A 53 -4.05 14.70 19.03
CA GLY A 53 -4.64 16.03 19.04
C GLY A 53 -5.70 16.19 20.13
N LEU A 54 -6.62 15.22 20.24
CA LEU A 54 -7.63 15.20 21.29
C LEU A 54 -7.02 15.15 22.69
N LEU A 55 -5.94 14.37 22.87
CA LEU A 55 -5.26 14.22 24.16
C LEU A 55 -4.59 15.53 24.60
N PHE A 56 -4.06 16.32 23.67
CA PHE A 56 -3.55 17.66 23.96
C PHE A 56 -4.67 18.67 24.25
N LEU A 57 -5.75 18.66 23.46
CA LEU A 57 -6.87 19.58 23.65
C LEU A 57 -7.57 19.35 25.00
N THR A 58 -7.66 18.10 25.44
CA THR A 58 -8.30 17.73 26.72
C THR A 58 -7.37 17.81 27.92
N ALA A 59 -6.06 18.02 27.73
CA ALA A 59 -5.10 17.99 28.82
C ALA A 59 -5.25 19.15 29.81
N GLN A 60 -5.80 20.31 29.41
CA GLN A 60 -6.08 21.48 30.27
C GLN A 60 -4.94 21.88 31.24
N GLY A 61 -3.68 21.60 30.89
CA GLY A 61 -2.51 21.86 31.75
C GLY A 61 -2.20 20.79 32.81
N ALA A 62 -2.96 19.69 32.89
CA ALA A 62 -2.67 18.55 33.75
C ALA A 62 -1.38 17.84 33.29
N PRO A 63 -0.32 17.80 34.13
CA PRO A 63 1.01 17.30 33.72
C PRO A 63 0.99 15.86 33.19
N ASP A 64 0.14 15.00 33.78
CA ASP A 64 0.02 13.60 33.38
C ASP A 64 -0.55 13.44 31.96
N LYS A 65 -1.56 14.24 31.62
CA LYS A 65 -2.21 14.21 30.30
C LYS A 65 -1.31 14.80 29.22
N VAL A 66 -0.56 15.85 29.55
CA VAL A 66 0.45 16.43 28.65
C VAL A 66 1.57 15.41 28.37
N THR A 67 2.00 14.65 29.39
CA THR A 67 3.03 13.62 29.23
C THR A 67 2.54 12.48 28.34
N GLN A 68 1.29 12.03 28.52
CA GLN A 68 0.67 11.05 27.63
C GLN A 68 0.55 11.59 26.20
N GLY A 69 0.16 12.86 26.02
CA GLY A 69 0.04 13.50 24.71
C GLY A 69 1.38 13.55 23.99
N ARG A 70 2.46 13.89 24.71
CA ARG A 70 3.83 13.89 24.15
C ARG A 70 4.28 12.51 23.71
N LYS A 71 3.96 11.44 24.46
CA LYS A 71 4.25 10.07 24.04
C LYS A 71 3.48 9.67 22.79
N ALA A 72 2.18 9.99 22.74
CA ALA A 72 1.33 9.72 21.58
C ALA A 72 1.79 10.50 20.32
N LEU A 73 2.26 11.74 20.51
CA LEU A 73 2.86 12.54 19.44
C LEU A 73 4.12 11.91 18.88
N MET A 74 5.03 11.48 19.76
CA MET A 74 6.26 10.80 19.32
C MET A 74 5.95 9.50 18.58
N ALA A 75 4.95 8.73 19.03
CA ALA A 75 4.50 7.53 18.33
C ALA A 75 3.91 7.85 16.94
N SER A 76 3.12 8.92 16.83
CA SER A 76 2.53 9.37 15.56
C SER A 76 3.62 9.81 14.57
N VAL A 77 4.59 10.60 15.04
CA VAL A 77 5.74 11.05 14.24
C VAL A 77 6.62 9.88 13.81
N ALA A 78 6.95 8.97 14.73
CA ALA A 78 7.73 7.79 14.43
C ALA A 78 7.04 6.88 13.40
N GLY A 79 5.73 6.69 13.51
CA GLY A 79 4.93 5.97 12.52
C GLY A 79 4.98 6.63 11.14
N THR A 80 4.84 7.96 11.08
CA THR A 80 4.93 8.70 9.79
C THR A 80 6.30 8.53 9.15
N LEU A 81 7.38 8.66 9.94
CA LEU A 81 8.75 8.44 9.47
C LEU A 81 8.96 7.01 8.96
N LEU A 82 8.38 6.02 9.65
CA LEU A 82 8.50 4.62 9.25
C LEU A 82 7.86 4.36 7.88
N ILE A 83 6.72 4.97 7.56
CA ILE A 83 6.12 4.86 6.22
C ILE A 83 7.03 5.46 5.15
N ILE A 84 7.64 6.61 5.41
CA ILE A 84 8.57 7.27 4.46
C ILE A 84 9.79 6.38 4.19
N VAL A 85 10.32 5.73 5.24
CA VAL A 85 11.42 4.77 5.08
C VAL A 85 10.97 3.53 4.33
N ALA A 86 9.77 3.01 4.60
CA ALA A 86 9.24 1.84 3.92
C ALA A 86 9.04 2.08 2.41
N THR A 87 8.48 3.24 2.02
CA THR A 87 8.31 3.58 0.60
C THR A 87 9.64 3.75 -0.11
N SER A 88 10.62 4.43 0.51
CA SER A 88 11.96 4.58 -0.07
C SER A 88 12.70 3.23 -0.24
N ALA A 89 12.55 2.30 0.71
CA ALA A 89 13.08 0.95 0.57
C ALA A 89 12.46 0.19 -0.62
N ILE A 90 11.15 0.32 -0.86
CA ILE A 90 10.47 -0.30 -2.00
C ILE A 90 11.02 0.24 -3.32
N TYR A 91 11.24 1.55 -3.43
CA TYR A 91 11.85 2.16 -4.62
C TYR A 91 13.29 1.69 -4.87
N LEU A 92 14.10 1.56 -3.81
CA LEU A 92 15.47 1.03 -3.91
C LEU A 92 15.48 -0.43 -4.37
N VAL A 93 14.58 -1.25 -3.85
CA VAL A 93 14.45 -2.65 -4.27
C VAL A 93 13.97 -2.72 -5.72
N GLY A 94 12.93 -1.98 -6.12
CA GLY A 94 12.45 -1.96 -7.50
C GLY A 94 13.55 -1.62 -8.51
N SER A 95 14.28 -0.52 -8.24
CA SER A 95 15.40 -0.10 -9.09
C SER A 95 16.57 -1.09 -9.14
N ALA A 96 16.89 -1.77 -8.04
CA ALA A 96 17.93 -2.81 -8.01
C ALA A 96 17.55 -4.07 -8.79
N PHE A 97 16.26 -4.40 -8.87
CA PHE A 97 15.73 -5.55 -9.64
C PHE A 97 15.33 -5.19 -11.08
N GLY A 98 15.55 -3.96 -11.53
CA GLY A 98 15.23 -3.51 -12.89
C GLY A 98 13.73 -3.37 -13.18
N LEU A 99 12.94 -3.14 -12.13
CA LEU A 99 11.49 -2.93 -12.14
C LEU A 99 11.12 -1.45 -12.08
#